data_AF-A0A1V6T7M4-F1
#
_entry.id   AF-A0A1V6T7M4-F1
#
_cell.length_a   1.000
_cell.length_b   1.000
_cell.length_c   1.000
_cell.angle_alpha   90.00
_cell.angle_beta   90.00
_cell.angle_gamma   90.00
#
_symmetry.space_group_name_H-M   'P 1'
#
loop_
_entity.id
_entity.type
_entity.pdbx_description
1 polymer ?
#
loop_
_entity_poly.entity_id
_entity_poly.type
_entity_poly.pdbx_seq_one_letter_code
_entity_poly.pdbx_strand_id
1 'polypeptide(L)'
;MSRRGGSRGRRANVPSFQMEYYTPGPNFRGEPAAGTGEVFPTKFWPQNPDDEPMTIFHGRSINLAGHHVWRYTHIHMNNQLLIMTDGSCANNGTPDARGGCAFIYGPSLDFDQINARESFRLEDEGPFGDMYPQTSNRAELRAVIAALRYRNWAVESFNSIVIATDSDYVTEGVTRWVRRWLQNGWRTRTGDQVENVDLWQCLLGEAERLWDSAIQVLFWKITRNLNQDADELARRATRLPDQHHFVDHVDHSL
;
A
#
# COMPACT_ATOMS: atom_id res chain seq x y z
N MET A 1 -66.00 -19.58 5.12
CA MET A 1 -65.28 -18.80 4.08
C MET A 1 -65.51 -17.33 4.42
N SER A 2 -64.57 -16.41 4.65
CA SER A 2 -63.15 -16.29 4.37
C SER A 2 -62.56 -15.29 5.39
N ARG A 3 -61.43 -15.60 6.03
CA ARG A 3 -60.65 -14.67 6.86
C ARG A 3 -59.79 -13.81 5.94
N ARG A 4 -60.02 -12.50 5.85
CA ARG A 4 -59.09 -11.57 5.19
C ARG A 4 -58.00 -11.17 6.19
N GLY A 5 -56.82 -11.78 6.05
CA GLY A 5 -55.58 -11.31 6.67
C GLY A 5 -55.03 -10.11 5.89
N GLY A 6 -54.98 -8.94 6.52
CA GLY A 6 -54.26 -7.78 6.00
C GLY A 6 -52.86 -7.74 6.61
N SER A 7 -51.84 -8.16 5.84
CA SER A 7 -50.44 -7.97 6.20
C SER A 7 -50.04 -6.51 5.93
N ARG A 8 -49.95 -5.69 6.98
CA ARG A 8 -49.27 -4.40 6.91
C ARG A 8 -47.76 -4.66 6.92
N GLY A 9 -47.14 -4.63 5.74
CA GLY A 9 -45.69 -4.59 5.63
C GLY A 9 -45.14 -3.31 6.27
N ARG A 10 -44.38 -3.45 7.36
CA ARG A 10 -43.55 -2.37 7.89
C ARG A 10 -42.42 -2.15 6.89
N ARG A 11 -42.45 -1.04 6.14
CA ARG A 11 -41.27 -0.56 5.41
C ARG A 11 -40.24 -0.16 6.48
N ALA A 12 -39.11 -0.85 6.50
CA ALA A 12 -37.95 -0.40 7.26
C ALA A 12 -37.49 0.93 6.66
N ASN A 13 -37.36 1.95 7.51
CA ASN A 13 -36.75 3.22 7.15
C ASN A 13 -35.26 2.94 6.93
N VAL A 14 -34.83 2.86 5.68
CA VAL A 14 -33.41 2.88 5.32
C VAL A 14 -32.97 4.35 5.37
N PRO A 15 -31.98 4.74 6.18
CA PRO A 15 -31.52 6.12 6.20
C PRO A 15 -30.97 6.46 4.82
N SER A 16 -31.53 7.49 4.19
CA SER A 16 -30.94 8.11 3.01
C SER A 16 -29.62 8.74 3.43
N PHE A 17 -28.50 8.09 3.10
CA PHE A 17 -27.19 8.72 3.17
C PHE A 17 -27.19 9.87 2.17
N GLN A 18 -27.36 11.10 2.66
CA GLN A 18 -27.00 12.27 1.88
C GLN A 18 -25.49 12.21 1.68
N MET A 19 -25.08 12.11 0.42
CA MET A 19 -23.69 12.27 0.00
C MET A 19 -23.33 13.75 0.22
N GLU A 20 -22.97 14.11 1.44
CA GLU A 20 -22.21 15.33 1.65
C GLU A 20 -20.86 15.11 0.98
N TYR A 21 -20.55 15.95 0.00
CA TYR A 21 -19.26 15.94 -0.67
C TYR A 21 -18.18 16.18 0.39
N TYR A 22 -17.48 15.13 0.80
CA TYR A 22 -16.27 15.24 1.59
C TYR A 22 -15.24 15.97 0.75
N THR A 23 -15.06 17.27 0.98
CA THR A 23 -13.86 18.01 0.56
C THR A 23 -12.75 17.64 1.53
N PRO A 24 -11.72 16.87 1.12
CA PRO A 24 -10.62 16.57 2.02
C PRO A 24 -9.93 17.89 2.39
N GLY A 25 -9.71 18.11 3.68
CA GLY A 25 -8.80 19.16 4.13
C GLY A 25 -7.39 18.97 3.55
N PRO A 26 -6.54 20.01 3.58
CA PRO A 26 -5.25 20.04 2.88
C PRO A 26 -4.22 18.97 3.30
N ASN A 27 -4.45 18.22 4.38
CA ASN A 27 -3.58 17.15 4.87
C ASN A 27 -4.38 15.88 5.21
N PHE A 28 -4.74 15.08 4.20
CA PHE A 28 -5.32 13.73 4.44
C PHE A 28 -4.31 12.73 5.04
N ARG A 29 -3.02 13.09 5.06
CA ARG A 29 -1.91 12.19 5.41
C ARG A 29 -1.50 12.23 6.88
N GLY A 30 -1.53 13.42 7.50
CA GLY A 30 -0.78 13.65 8.74
C GLY A 30 0.73 13.38 8.59
N GLU A 31 1.50 13.71 9.62
CA GLU A 31 2.88 13.25 9.73
C GLU A 31 2.92 11.71 9.83
N PRO A 32 3.99 11.04 9.33
CA PRO A 32 4.19 9.62 9.57
C PRO A 32 4.09 9.30 11.07
N ALA A 33 3.26 8.34 11.41
CA ALA A 33 3.02 7.94 12.80
C ALA A 33 3.49 6.51 13.05
N ALA A 34 4.01 6.25 14.25
CA ALA A 34 4.27 4.89 14.69
C ALA A 34 2.95 4.21 15.03
N GLY A 35 2.62 3.14 14.30
CA GLY A 35 1.42 2.35 14.54
C GLY A 35 1.43 1.69 15.91
N THR A 36 0.24 1.59 16.48
CA THR A 36 0.00 1.04 17.82
C THR A 36 -0.01 -0.50 17.83
N GLY A 37 -0.23 -1.12 16.66
CA GLY A 37 -0.47 -2.54 16.52
C GLY A 37 -1.91 -2.94 16.84
N GLU A 38 -2.87 -2.02 16.69
CA GLU A 38 -4.30 -2.33 16.78
C GLU A 38 -4.83 -2.95 15.49
N VAL A 39 -4.24 -2.56 14.36
CA VAL A 39 -4.57 -3.09 13.03
C VAL A 39 -3.35 -3.79 12.44
N PHE A 40 -3.55 -5.02 11.99
CA PHE A 40 -2.52 -5.79 11.29
C PHE A 40 -2.99 -6.18 9.89
N PRO A 41 -2.24 -5.81 8.85
CA PRO A 41 -2.48 -6.35 7.51
C PRO A 41 -2.46 -7.88 7.49
N THR A 42 -3.27 -8.46 6.61
CA THR A 42 -3.39 -9.91 6.43
C THR A 42 -2.96 -10.32 5.04
N LYS A 43 -2.71 -11.61 4.84
CA LYS A 43 -2.42 -12.12 3.49
C LYS A 43 -3.66 -12.03 2.60
N PHE A 44 -3.46 -11.61 1.37
CA PHE A 44 -4.38 -11.84 0.27
C PHE A 44 -4.23 -13.28 -0.19
N TRP A 45 -5.36 -13.94 -0.43
CA TRP A 45 -5.40 -15.28 -1.00
C TRP A 45 -6.28 -15.23 -2.25
N PRO A 46 -5.71 -15.42 -3.44
CA PRO A 46 -6.52 -15.52 -4.64
C PRO A 46 -7.49 -16.71 -4.53
N GLN A 47 -8.60 -16.64 -5.26
CA GLN A 47 -9.59 -17.72 -5.24
C GLN A 47 -9.00 -19.02 -5.82
N ASN A 48 -8.16 -18.90 -6.85
CA ASN A 48 -7.37 -19.99 -7.38
C ASN A 48 -5.88 -19.76 -7.02
N PRO A 49 -5.19 -20.73 -6.40
CA PRO A 49 -3.76 -20.62 -6.09
C PRO A 49 -2.85 -20.28 -7.27
N ASP A 50 -3.28 -20.61 -8.50
CA ASP A 50 -2.55 -20.33 -9.74
C ASP A 50 -2.89 -18.95 -10.34
N ASP A 51 -3.79 -18.18 -9.74
CA ASP A 51 -4.08 -16.82 -10.21
C ASP A 51 -2.83 -15.95 -10.08
N GLU A 52 -2.58 -15.15 -11.11
CA GLU A 52 -1.52 -14.15 -11.12
C GLU A 52 -2.15 -12.75 -11.03
N PRO A 53 -1.43 -11.72 -10.56
CA PRO A 53 -1.99 -10.38 -10.36
C PRO A 53 -2.74 -9.84 -11.59
N MET A 54 -2.13 -9.95 -12.77
CA MET A 54 -2.70 -9.45 -14.01
C MET A 54 -3.85 -10.28 -14.57
N THR A 55 -4.16 -11.44 -13.98
CA THR A 55 -5.32 -12.27 -14.37
C THR A 55 -6.59 -11.92 -13.59
N ILE A 56 -6.44 -11.37 -12.38
CA ILE A 56 -7.56 -11.01 -11.50
C ILE A 56 -7.67 -9.50 -11.23
N PHE A 57 -6.64 -8.71 -11.57
CA PHE A 57 -6.65 -7.25 -11.55
C PHE A 57 -6.36 -6.69 -12.93
N HIS A 58 -7.34 -5.97 -13.50
CA HIS A 58 -7.21 -5.37 -14.83
C HIS A 58 -7.19 -3.85 -14.75
N GLY A 59 -6.54 -3.23 -15.74
CA GLY A 59 -6.60 -1.80 -15.95
C GLY A 59 -8.04 -1.37 -16.22
N ARG A 60 -8.59 -0.57 -15.31
CA ARG A 60 -9.94 -0.01 -15.41
C ARG A 60 -9.87 1.50 -15.26
N SER A 61 -10.61 2.20 -16.13
CA SER A 61 -10.85 3.63 -15.98
C SER A 61 -11.86 3.89 -14.87
N ILE A 62 -11.50 4.77 -13.94
CA ILE A 62 -12.32 5.29 -12.86
C ILE A 62 -12.52 6.79 -13.10
N ASN A 63 -13.74 7.28 -12.94
CA ASN A 63 -14.02 8.71 -12.99
C ASN A 63 -13.81 9.30 -11.59
N LEU A 64 -12.78 10.13 -11.44
CA LEU A 64 -12.47 10.86 -10.23
C LEU A 64 -12.72 12.34 -10.49
N ALA A 65 -13.82 12.87 -9.94
CA ALA A 65 -14.21 14.27 -10.07
C ALA A 65 -14.23 14.80 -11.54
N GLY A 66 -14.63 13.96 -12.50
CA GLY A 66 -14.65 14.31 -13.93
C GLY A 66 -13.39 13.96 -14.71
N HIS A 67 -12.33 13.50 -14.04
CA HIS A 67 -11.09 13.05 -14.66
C HIS A 67 -11.03 11.52 -14.73
N HIS A 68 -10.58 10.98 -15.86
CA HIS A 68 -10.43 9.54 -16.03
C HIS A 68 -9.04 9.11 -15.57
N VAL A 69 -8.97 8.34 -14.49
CA VAL A 69 -7.74 7.71 -14.00
C VAL A 69 -7.77 6.21 -14.26
N TRP A 70 -6.61 5.60 -14.46
CA TRP A 70 -6.51 4.16 -14.65
C TRP A 70 -5.91 3.49 -13.41
N ARG A 71 -6.55 2.41 -12.97
CA ARG A 71 -6.14 1.61 -11.80
C ARG A 71 -6.21 0.13 -12.11
N TYR A 72 -5.37 -0.67 -11.46
CA TYR A 72 -5.52 -2.12 -11.44
C TYR A 72 -6.61 -2.50 -10.43
N THR A 73 -7.82 -2.76 -10.91
CA THR A 73 -8.97 -3.10 -10.07
C THR A 73 -9.34 -4.56 -10.21
N HIS A 74 -9.77 -5.20 -9.11
CA HIS A 74 -10.18 -6.60 -9.15
C HIS A 74 -11.38 -6.79 -10.09
N ILE A 75 -11.35 -7.84 -10.92
CA ILE A 75 -12.32 -8.08 -12.00
C ILE A 75 -13.78 -8.25 -11.52
N HIS A 76 -13.96 -8.73 -10.29
CA HIS A 76 -15.28 -8.93 -9.68
C HIS A 76 -15.57 -7.97 -8.51
N MET A 77 -14.54 -7.32 -7.97
CA MET A 77 -14.62 -6.48 -6.76
C MET A 77 -13.97 -5.13 -7.09
N ASN A 78 -14.68 -4.28 -7.80
CA ASN A 78 -14.12 -3.05 -8.37
C ASN A 78 -13.61 -2.02 -7.35
N ASN A 79 -13.87 -2.24 -6.07
CA ASN A 79 -13.37 -1.47 -4.93
C ASN A 79 -12.13 -2.09 -4.26
N GLN A 80 -11.51 -3.11 -4.87
CA GLN A 80 -10.22 -3.66 -4.46
C GLN A 80 -9.13 -3.25 -5.46
N LEU A 81 -8.16 -2.49 -4.98
CA LEU A 81 -7.01 -2.00 -5.74
C LEU A 81 -5.83 -2.97 -5.63
N LEU A 82 -5.09 -3.17 -6.71
CA LEU A 82 -3.77 -3.78 -6.69
C LEU A 82 -2.69 -2.69 -6.79
N ILE A 83 -1.68 -2.77 -5.94
CA ILE A 83 -0.43 -2.03 -6.07
C ILE A 83 0.73 -3.02 -6.03
N MET A 84 1.55 -3.03 -7.07
CA MET A 84 2.78 -3.81 -7.13
C MET A 84 3.93 -2.98 -6.59
N THR A 85 4.77 -3.55 -5.73
CA THR A 85 5.87 -2.81 -5.07
C THR A 85 7.17 -3.59 -5.13
N ASP A 86 8.30 -2.87 -5.23
CA ASP A 86 9.63 -3.46 -5.14
C ASP A 86 10.65 -2.47 -4.53
N GLY A 87 11.66 -3.02 -3.88
CA GLY A 87 12.84 -2.31 -3.40
C GLY A 87 14.14 -3.00 -3.81
N SER A 88 15.06 -2.22 -4.39
CA SER A 88 16.38 -2.69 -4.79
C SER A 88 17.47 -1.91 -4.07
N CYS A 89 18.63 -2.54 -3.83
CA CYS A 89 19.81 -1.83 -3.33
C CYS A 89 21.06 -2.22 -4.12
N ALA A 90 21.62 -1.28 -4.88
CA ALA A 90 22.95 -1.46 -5.49
C ALA A 90 24.02 -1.48 -4.39
N ASN A 91 25.05 -2.32 -4.54
CA ASN A 91 26.12 -2.50 -3.55
C ASN A 91 25.62 -2.79 -2.12
N ASN A 92 24.52 -3.55 -1.99
CA ASN A 92 23.91 -3.87 -0.71
C ASN A 92 24.95 -4.46 0.29
N GLY A 93 24.97 -3.94 1.51
CA GLY A 93 25.90 -4.36 2.56
C GLY A 93 27.28 -3.70 2.53
N THR A 94 27.52 -2.73 1.64
CA THR A 94 28.74 -1.92 1.62
C THR A 94 28.46 -0.46 1.99
N PRO A 95 29.48 0.36 2.30
CA PRO A 95 29.30 1.81 2.52
C PRO A 95 28.75 2.57 1.31
N ASP A 96 28.88 2.01 0.10
CA ASP A 96 28.40 2.61 -1.15
C ASP A 96 27.01 2.08 -1.56
N ALA A 97 26.27 1.54 -0.59
CA ALA A 97 24.93 1.00 -0.81
C ALA A 97 23.96 2.11 -1.25
N ARG A 98 23.17 1.83 -2.29
CA ARG A 98 22.19 2.78 -2.84
C ARG A 98 20.85 2.10 -3.06
N GLY A 99 19.88 2.40 -2.20
CA GLY A 99 18.52 1.89 -2.28
C GLY A 99 17.67 2.65 -3.29
N GLY A 100 16.75 1.96 -3.95
CA GLY A 100 15.75 2.51 -4.85
C GLY A 100 14.42 1.80 -4.62
N CYS A 101 13.33 2.55 -4.62
CA CYS A 101 11.99 2.08 -4.31
C CYS A 101 11.09 2.31 -5.54
N ALA A 102 10.12 1.43 -5.75
CA ALA A 102 9.11 1.62 -6.79
C ALA A 102 7.77 1.01 -6.43
N PHE A 103 6.71 1.59 -7.00
CA PHE A 103 5.40 0.98 -6.98
C PHE A 103 4.58 1.31 -8.23
N ILE A 104 3.65 0.44 -8.59
CA ILE A 104 2.79 0.52 -9.78
C ILE A 104 1.35 0.24 -9.35
N TYR A 105 0.43 1.16 -9.62
CA TYR A 105 -0.97 1.13 -9.19
C TYR A 105 -1.98 1.20 -10.35
N GLY A 106 -1.48 1.23 -11.59
CA GLY A 106 -2.29 1.14 -12.79
C GLY A 106 -1.44 0.87 -14.04
N PRO A 107 -2.08 0.70 -15.20
CA PRO A 107 -1.39 0.50 -16.46
C PRO A 107 -0.67 1.79 -16.90
N SER A 108 0.55 1.64 -17.42
CA SER A 108 1.20 2.71 -18.18
C SER A 108 0.50 2.82 -19.54
N LEU A 109 -0.22 3.92 -19.77
CA LEU A 109 -0.83 4.20 -21.06
C LEU A 109 -0.05 5.31 -21.77
N ASP A 110 0.28 5.08 -23.05
CA ASP A 110 1.11 6.00 -23.84
C ASP A 110 0.46 7.37 -24.11
N PHE A 111 -0.84 7.52 -23.80
CA PHE A 111 -1.66 8.65 -24.24
C PHE A 111 -2.09 9.61 -23.12
N ASP A 112 -1.80 9.33 -21.85
CA ASP A 112 -2.21 10.21 -20.74
C ASP A 112 -1.13 10.23 -19.65
N GLN A 113 -0.63 11.43 -19.31
CA GLN A 113 0.50 11.64 -18.38
C GLN A 113 0.12 11.45 -16.91
N ILE A 114 -0.98 10.74 -16.62
CA ILE A 114 -1.34 10.41 -15.24
C ILE A 114 -0.40 9.29 -14.83
N ASN A 115 0.48 9.59 -13.87
CA ASN A 115 1.38 8.60 -13.33
C ASN A 115 0.54 7.40 -12.88
N ALA A 116 0.95 6.20 -13.26
CA ALA A 116 0.38 4.94 -12.80
C ALA A 116 1.43 4.11 -12.03
N ARG A 117 2.59 4.74 -11.84
CA ARG A 117 3.81 4.21 -11.25
C ARG A 117 4.62 5.37 -10.70
N GLU A 118 5.41 5.08 -9.69
CA GLU A 118 6.36 6.01 -9.08
C GLU A 118 7.65 5.23 -8.78
N SER A 119 8.79 5.90 -8.87
CA SER A 119 10.03 5.35 -8.35
C SER A 119 10.96 6.45 -7.85
N PHE A 120 11.65 6.16 -6.76
CA PHE A 120 12.40 7.18 -6.05
C PHE A 120 13.61 6.58 -5.33
N ARG A 121 14.57 7.45 -5.02
CA ARG A 121 15.76 7.08 -4.27
C ARG A 121 15.37 6.83 -2.81
N LEU A 122 15.78 5.70 -2.23
CA LEU A 122 15.58 5.45 -0.80
C LEU A 122 16.28 6.54 0.01
N GLU A 123 15.56 7.11 0.95
CA GLU A 123 16.03 8.17 1.82
C GLU A 123 16.96 7.65 2.92
N ASP A 124 17.96 8.44 3.30
CA ASP A 124 18.85 8.09 4.42
C ASP A 124 18.12 8.24 5.77
N GLU A 125 17.28 9.27 5.88
CA GLU A 125 16.44 9.52 7.04
C GLU A 125 15.20 8.61 7.02
N GLY A 126 14.90 8.02 8.17
CA GLY A 126 13.65 7.29 8.39
C GLY A 126 12.47 8.23 8.65
N PRO A 127 11.25 7.66 8.76
CA PRO A 127 10.01 8.43 8.95
C PRO A 127 9.96 9.24 10.26
N PHE A 128 10.89 9.01 11.19
CA PHE A 128 10.93 9.65 12.51
C PHE A 128 12.21 10.48 12.74
N GLY A 129 12.98 10.79 11.70
CA GLY A 129 14.12 11.70 11.79
C GLY A 129 15.49 11.07 12.00
N ASP A 130 15.54 9.77 12.30
CA ASP A 130 16.80 9.04 12.50
C ASP A 130 17.44 8.63 11.16
N MET A 131 18.77 8.54 11.12
CA MET A 131 19.53 8.12 9.93
C MET A 131 19.78 6.62 9.91
N TYR A 132 19.63 5.99 8.75
CA TYR A 132 19.74 4.55 8.59
C TYR A 132 20.57 4.16 7.37
N PRO A 133 21.25 2.98 7.41
CA PRO A 133 21.94 2.46 6.25
C PRO A 133 20.95 2.03 5.15
N GLN A 134 21.39 2.24 3.92
CA GLN A 134 20.70 1.82 2.71
C GLN A 134 20.79 0.29 2.58
N THR A 135 19.64 -0.39 2.53
CA THR A 135 19.58 -1.86 2.31
C THR A 135 18.41 -2.23 1.42
N SER A 136 18.45 -3.41 0.80
CA SER A 136 17.33 -3.91 -0.01
C SER A 136 16.05 -4.03 0.82
N ASN A 137 16.13 -4.61 2.02
CA ASN A 137 14.98 -4.78 2.92
C ASN A 137 14.34 -3.44 3.32
N ARG A 138 15.17 -2.41 3.52
CA ARG A 138 14.70 -1.06 3.83
C ARG A 138 13.98 -0.43 2.63
N ALA A 139 14.52 -0.60 1.42
CA ALA A 139 13.89 -0.14 0.19
C ALA A 139 12.53 -0.81 -0.05
N GLU A 140 12.43 -2.12 0.20
CA GLU A 140 11.20 -2.90 0.06
C GLU A 140 10.08 -2.38 0.97
N LEU A 141 10.38 -2.15 2.25
CA LEU A 141 9.42 -1.57 3.20
C LEU A 141 9.02 -0.15 2.81
N ARG A 142 10.00 0.65 2.42
CA ARG A 142 9.78 2.04 2.05
C ARG A 142 8.89 2.19 0.82
N ALA A 143 9.04 1.31 -0.17
CA ALA A 143 8.19 1.24 -1.36
C ALA A 143 6.71 1.02 -1.00
N VAL A 144 6.43 0.11 -0.07
CA VAL A 144 5.07 -0.15 0.44
C VAL A 144 4.51 1.07 1.15
N ILE A 145 5.27 1.66 2.08
CA ILE A 145 4.83 2.86 2.81
C ILE A 145 4.53 4.01 1.84
N ALA A 146 5.40 4.23 0.84
CA ALA A 146 5.16 5.23 -0.19
C ALA A 146 3.86 4.98 -0.93
N ALA A 147 3.61 3.75 -1.39
CA ALA A 147 2.38 3.39 -2.10
C ALA A 147 1.12 3.66 -1.26
N LEU A 148 1.13 3.31 0.02
CA LEU A 148 -0.01 3.54 0.92
C LEU A 148 -0.26 5.04 1.22
N ARG A 149 0.81 5.85 1.23
CA ARG A 149 0.76 7.31 1.47
C ARG A 149 0.58 8.16 0.19
N TYR A 150 0.74 7.55 -0.97
CA TYR A 150 0.86 8.27 -2.24
C TYR A 150 -0.37 9.12 -2.58
N ARG A 151 -1.55 8.53 -2.39
CA ARG A 151 -2.86 9.14 -2.68
C ARG A 151 -3.84 8.90 -1.56
N ASN A 152 -4.91 9.70 -1.53
CA ASN A 152 -6.06 9.42 -0.69
C ASN A 152 -6.92 8.32 -1.35
N TRP A 153 -6.53 7.06 -1.15
CA TRP A 153 -7.20 5.93 -1.78
C TRP A 153 -8.71 5.83 -1.46
N ALA A 154 -9.15 6.42 -0.34
CA ALA A 154 -10.55 6.42 0.07
C ALA A 154 -11.43 7.28 -0.85
N VAL A 155 -10.91 8.37 -1.43
CA VAL A 155 -11.71 9.18 -2.37
C VAL A 155 -11.90 8.50 -3.72
N GLU A 156 -11.11 7.46 -4.01
CA GLU A 156 -11.26 6.62 -5.21
C GLU A 156 -12.24 5.45 -4.99
N SER A 157 -12.97 5.45 -3.86
CA SER A 157 -13.97 4.43 -3.50
C SER A 157 -13.43 3.01 -3.33
N PHE A 158 -12.13 2.87 -3.04
CA PHE A 158 -11.54 1.60 -2.65
C PHE A 158 -11.87 1.28 -1.19
N ASN A 159 -12.10 0.00 -0.89
CA ASN A 159 -12.25 -0.52 0.47
C ASN A 159 -11.14 -1.51 0.84
N SER A 160 -10.29 -1.87 -0.12
CA SER A 160 -9.12 -2.69 0.13
C SER A 160 -8.01 -2.41 -0.88
N ILE A 161 -6.77 -2.54 -0.41
CA ILE A 161 -5.56 -2.43 -1.22
C ILE A 161 -4.79 -3.74 -1.06
N VAL A 162 -4.51 -4.41 -2.17
CA VAL A 162 -3.65 -5.57 -2.26
C VAL A 162 -2.26 -5.10 -2.67
N ILE A 163 -1.31 -5.20 -1.75
CA ILE A 163 0.11 -4.99 -2.02
C ILE A 163 0.69 -6.30 -2.53
N ALA A 164 1.09 -6.34 -3.80
CA ALA A 164 1.81 -7.46 -4.38
C ALA A 164 3.32 -7.19 -4.39
N THR A 165 4.09 -8.11 -3.82
CA THR A 165 5.55 -8.04 -3.75
C THR A 165 6.12 -9.46 -3.77
N ASP A 166 7.33 -9.61 -4.30
CA ASP A 166 8.10 -10.85 -4.19
C ASP A 166 8.99 -10.91 -2.94
N SER A 167 8.88 -9.96 -2.02
CA SER A 167 9.58 -9.96 -0.74
C SER A 167 8.85 -10.78 0.32
N ASP A 168 9.46 -11.91 0.72
CA ASP A 168 9.05 -12.66 1.92
C ASP A 168 9.28 -11.83 3.19
N TYR A 169 10.35 -11.02 3.21
CA TYR A 169 10.65 -10.14 4.35
C TYR A 169 9.48 -9.20 4.64
N VAL A 170 8.94 -8.55 3.62
CA VAL A 170 7.75 -7.69 3.74
C VAL A 170 6.51 -8.51 4.07
N THR A 171 6.18 -9.51 3.25
CA THR A 171 4.90 -10.23 3.35
C THR A 171 4.77 -11.01 4.66
N GLU A 172 5.78 -11.82 5.02
CA GLU A 172 5.77 -12.56 6.28
C GLU A 172 5.98 -11.64 7.48
N GLY A 173 6.79 -10.58 7.32
CA GLY A 173 7.03 -9.58 8.36
C GLY A 173 5.74 -8.96 8.85
N VAL A 174 5.00 -8.30 7.96
CA VAL A 174 3.77 -7.59 8.34
C VAL A 174 2.63 -8.54 8.72
N THR A 175 2.50 -9.69 8.05
CA THR A 175 1.34 -10.58 8.29
C THR A 175 1.54 -11.55 9.44
N ARG A 176 2.78 -11.73 9.94
CA ARG A 176 3.09 -12.70 11.00
C ARG A 176 4.07 -12.18 12.04
N TRP A 177 5.24 -11.68 11.64
CA TRP A 177 6.34 -11.45 12.58
C TRP A 177 6.14 -10.21 13.45
N VAL A 178 5.60 -9.12 12.90
CA VAL A 178 5.38 -7.85 13.62
C VAL A 178 4.56 -8.02 14.89
N ARG A 179 3.57 -8.92 14.90
CA ARG A 179 2.78 -9.22 16.11
C ARG A 179 3.66 -9.70 17.26
N ARG A 180 4.58 -10.62 16.96
CA ARG A 180 5.52 -11.16 17.94
C ARG A 180 6.58 -10.14 18.32
N TRP A 181 7.08 -9.37 17.35
CA TRP A 181 8.07 -8.33 17.61
C TRP A 181 7.51 -7.26 18.54
N LEU A 182 6.29 -6.77 18.29
CA LEU A 182 5.61 -5.80 19.13
C LEU A 182 5.44 -6.30 20.56
N GLN A 183 4.95 -7.55 20.73
CA GLN A 183 4.81 -8.20 22.03
C GLN A 183 6.14 -8.34 22.78
N ASN A 184 7.25 -8.48 22.04
CA ASN A 184 8.58 -8.65 22.59
C ASN A 184 9.41 -7.35 22.61
N GLY A 185 8.78 -6.18 22.45
CA GLY A 185 9.47 -4.89 22.48
C GLY A 185 10.48 -4.72 21.34
N TRP A 186 10.12 -5.15 20.14
CA TRP A 186 10.93 -5.11 18.92
C TRP A 186 12.26 -5.86 19.01
N ARG A 187 12.23 -7.03 19.65
CA ARG A 187 13.37 -7.95 19.74
C ARG A 187 13.16 -9.25 18.99
N THR A 188 14.23 -9.74 18.38
CA THR A 188 14.28 -11.04 17.71
C THR A 188 14.28 -12.18 18.75
N ARG A 189 14.18 -13.43 18.29
CA ARG A 189 14.27 -14.61 19.18
C ARG A 189 15.63 -14.72 19.89
N THR A 190 16.70 -14.18 19.31
CA THR A 190 18.04 -14.15 19.90
C THR A 190 18.25 -12.99 20.88
N GLY A 191 17.28 -12.07 20.98
CA GLY A 191 17.32 -10.92 21.88
C GLY A 191 17.83 -9.63 21.23
N ASP A 192 18.35 -9.72 20.01
CA ASP A 192 18.80 -8.58 19.21
C ASP A 192 17.63 -7.69 18.84
N GLN A 193 17.91 -6.42 18.55
CA GLN A 193 16.90 -5.51 18.01
C GLN A 193 16.48 -5.97 16.61
N VAL A 194 15.18 -5.93 16.33
CA VAL A 194 14.67 -6.17 14.99
C VAL A 194 15.21 -5.09 14.04
N GLU A 195 15.55 -5.45 12.82
CA GLU A 195 15.98 -4.46 11.81
C GLU A 195 14.78 -3.67 11.27
N ASN A 196 15.00 -2.39 10.94
CA ASN A 196 14.02 -1.49 10.31
C ASN A 196 12.73 -1.27 11.16
N VAL A 197 12.85 -1.26 12.49
CA VAL A 197 11.71 -1.03 13.42
C VAL A 197 10.94 0.23 13.06
N ASP A 198 11.63 1.30 12.68
CA ASP A 198 11.05 2.58 12.29
C ASP A 198 10.08 2.44 11.11
N LEU A 199 10.47 1.71 10.06
CA LEU A 199 9.61 1.46 8.91
C LEU A 199 8.49 0.47 9.24
N TRP A 200 8.75 -0.55 10.07
CA TRP A 200 7.67 -1.45 10.52
C TRP A 200 6.59 -0.71 11.32
N GLN A 201 7.00 0.17 12.22
CA GLN A 201 6.09 1.02 12.98
C GLN A 201 5.32 1.97 12.06
N CYS A 202 5.99 2.63 11.11
CA CYS A 202 5.35 3.50 10.13
C CYS A 202 4.34 2.73 9.26
N LEU A 203 4.70 1.53 8.78
CA LEU A 203 3.81 0.69 7.99
C LEU A 203 2.55 0.27 8.77
N LEU A 204 2.68 -0.05 10.06
CA LEU A 204 1.53 -0.31 10.93
C LEU A 204 0.67 0.96 11.12
N GLY A 205 1.30 2.13 11.26
CA GLY A 205 0.58 3.41 11.35
C GLY A 205 -0.22 3.71 10.09
N GLU A 206 0.33 3.43 8.91
CA GLU A 206 -0.40 3.56 7.64
C GLU A 206 -1.54 2.55 7.51
N ALA A 207 -1.37 1.32 8.00
CA ALA A 207 -2.43 0.33 8.03
C ALA A 207 -3.60 0.79 8.94
N GLU A 208 -3.30 1.35 10.11
CA GLU A 208 -4.29 1.94 11.03
C GLU A 208 -5.00 3.14 10.40
N ARG A 209 -4.26 4.09 9.81
CA ARG A 209 -4.83 5.26 9.13
C ARG A 209 -5.78 4.86 7.99
N LEU A 210 -5.41 3.88 7.19
CA LEU A 210 -6.25 3.38 6.10
C LEU A 210 -7.47 2.62 6.63
N TRP A 211 -7.31 1.85 7.72
CA TRP A 211 -8.41 1.17 8.38
C TRP A 211 -9.47 2.14 8.91
N ASP A 212 -9.06 3.26 9.52
CA ASP A 212 -9.97 4.32 9.97
C ASP A 212 -10.75 4.95 8.81
N SER A 213 -10.19 4.88 7.59
CA SER A 213 -10.83 5.29 6.34
C SER A 213 -11.60 4.14 5.65
N ALA A 214 -11.87 3.05 6.37
CA ALA A 214 -12.53 1.83 5.88
C ALA A 214 -11.80 1.11 4.72
N ILE A 215 -10.46 1.21 4.69
CA ILE A 215 -9.60 0.50 3.73
C ILE A 215 -8.79 -0.58 4.44
N GLN A 216 -8.99 -1.83 4.03
CA GLN A 216 -8.16 -2.95 4.46
C GLN A 216 -6.91 -3.09 3.60
N VAL A 217 -5.73 -3.15 4.21
CA VAL A 217 -4.48 -3.48 3.51
C VAL A 217 -4.23 -4.99 3.56
N LEU A 218 -4.00 -5.59 2.40
CA LEU A 218 -3.74 -7.01 2.21
C LEU A 218 -2.39 -7.20 1.50
N PHE A 219 -1.67 -8.28 1.82
CA PHE A 219 -0.37 -8.58 1.21
C PHE A 219 -0.39 -9.87 0.41
N TRP A 220 0.02 -9.81 -0.84
CA TRP A 220 0.13 -10.95 -1.73
C TRP A 220 1.59 -11.24 -2.06
N LYS A 221 2.09 -12.37 -1.57
CA LYS A 221 3.39 -12.88 -2.01
C LYS A 221 3.26 -13.39 -3.45
N ILE A 222 3.97 -12.74 -4.36
CA ILE A 222 4.07 -13.16 -5.76
C ILE A 222 5.48 -13.67 -6.06
N THR A 223 5.65 -14.32 -7.21
CA THR A 223 6.98 -14.71 -7.69
C THR A 223 7.65 -13.55 -8.41
N ARG A 224 8.98 -13.55 -8.42
CA ARG A 224 9.78 -12.47 -9.00
C ARG A 224 9.50 -12.22 -10.50
N ASN A 225 9.18 -13.27 -11.26
CA ASN A 225 8.83 -13.13 -12.67
C ASN A 225 7.55 -12.32 -12.90
N LEU A 226 6.67 -12.23 -11.90
CA LEU A 226 5.45 -11.42 -11.96
C LEU A 226 5.69 -9.97 -11.53
N ASN A 227 6.82 -9.67 -10.87
CA ASN A 227 7.13 -8.33 -10.33
C ASN A 227 8.18 -7.54 -11.13
N GLN A 228 8.49 -7.98 -12.36
CA GLN A 228 9.64 -7.48 -13.14
C GLN A 228 9.61 -5.96 -13.39
N ASP A 229 8.43 -5.39 -13.62
CA ASP A 229 8.30 -3.96 -13.90
C ASP A 229 8.65 -3.10 -12.67
N ALA A 230 8.16 -3.48 -11.49
CA ALA A 230 8.48 -2.79 -10.25
C ALA A 230 9.97 -2.95 -9.90
N ASP A 231 10.50 -4.16 -10.03
CA ASP A 231 11.92 -4.48 -9.82
C ASP A 231 12.85 -3.74 -10.78
N GLU A 232 12.47 -3.55 -12.04
CA GLU A 232 13.22 -2.70 -12.96
C GLU A 232 13.18 -1.21 -12.55
N LEU A 233 12.01 -0.69 -12.17
CA LEU A 233 11.88 0.70 -11.73
C LEU A 233 12.69 0.97 -10.46
N ALA A 234 12.63 0.08 -9.47
CA ALA A 234 13.38 0.17 -8.22
C ALA A 234 14.90 0.14 -8.48
N ARG A 235 15.37 -0.78 -9.34
CA ARG A 235 16.78 -0.81 -9.77
C ARG A 235 17.22 0.48 -10.45
N ARG A 236 16.41 1.02 -11.36
CA ARG A 236 16.71 2.30 -12.01
C ARG A 236 16.80 3.43 -10.99
N ALA A 237 15.94 3.41 -9.97
CA ALA A 237 15.89 4.42 -8.92
C ALA A 237 17.16 4.46 -8.04
N THR A 238 17.92 3.36 -7.94
CA THR A 238 19.21 3.34 -7.24
C THR A 238 20.23 4.34 -7.81
N ARG A 239 20.06 4.74 -9.08
CA ARG A 239 20.94 5.68 -9.81
C ARG A 239 20.46 7.12 -9.76
N LEU A 240 19.28 7.39 -9.19
CA LEU A 240 18.79 8.75 -8.99
C LEU A 240 19.71 9.51 -8.00
N PRO A 241 19.70 10.86 -8.03
CA PRO A 241 20.39 11.69 -7.05
C PRO A 241 20.05 11.28 -5.61
N ASP A 242 20.99 11.49 -4.69
CA ASP A 242 20.77 11.20 -3.28
C ASP A 242 19.61 12.04 -2.74
N GLN A 243 18.75 11.39 -1.97
CA GLN A 243 17.67 12.01 -1.22
C GLN A 243 17.95 11.73 0.25
N HIS A 244 18.21 12.76 1.04
CA HIS A 244 18.59 12.57 2.44
C HIS A 244 17.36 12.49 3.35
N HIS A 245 16.47 13.47 3.24
CA HIS A 245 15.30 13.59 4.09
C HIS A 245 14.17 12.67 3.63
N PHE A 246 13.46 12.08 4.60
CA PHE A 246 12.22 11.37 4.35
C PHE A 246 11.21 12.33 3.71
N VAL A 247 10.61 11.92 2.60
CA VAL A 247 9.62 12.72 1.88
C VAL A 247 8.35 11.94 1.59
N ASP A 248 7.22 12.62 1.62
CA ASP A 248 6.00 12.06 1.05
C ASP A 248 6.08 12.14 -0.48
N HIS A 249 6.05 10.99 -1.14
CA HIS A 249 5.83 10.91 -2.57
C HIS A 249 4.34 11.09 -2.79
N VAL A 250 3.95 12.09 -3.56
CA VAL A 250 2.56 12.51 -3.69
C VAL A 250 2.21 12.66 -5.14
N ASP A 251 1.07 12.07 -5.51
CA ASP A 251 0.43 12.48 -6.74
C ASP A 251 -0.30 13.80 -6.53
N HIS A 252 0.19 14.86 -7.17
CA HIS A 252 -0.49 16.15 -7.22
C HIS A 252 -1.40 16.27 -8.46
N SER A 253 -1.45 15.24 -9.31
CA SER A 253 -2.44 15.17 -10.37
C SER A 253 -3.77 14.77 -9.75
N LEU A 254 -4.72 15.72 -9.78
CA LEU A 254 -6.13 15.60 -9.36
C LEU A 254 -6.40 15.77 -7.87
#